data_AF-A0A448XAX9-F1
#
_entry.id   AF-A0A448XAX9-F1
#
_cell.length_a   1.000
_cell.length_b   1.000
_cell.length_c   1.000
_cell.angle_alpha   90.00
_cell.angle_beta   90.00
_cell.angle_gamma   90.00
#
_symmetry.space_group_name_H-M   'P 1'
#
loop_
_entity.id
_entity.type
_entity.pdbx_description
1 polymer ?
#
loop_
_entity_poly.entity_id
_entity_poly.type
_entity_poly.pdbx_seq_one_letter_code
_entity_poly.pdbx_strand_id
1 'polypeptide(L)'
;GTGSPGGSTGGGTASGAGGIAIDYCQFHQCVKLGRFETEHTISFIPPDGEFDLMHYRTTKEINLPFRVIPLVREFGKTKLEVKVAVKANFKPALFAQKVEIRVPTPVNASGVQVICLKGQAKYKAAENAIVWK
;
A
#
# COMPACT_ATOMS: atom_id res chain seq x y z
N GLY A 1 -25.11 -13.61 19.14
CA GLY A 1 -24.89 -14.31 17.87
C GLY A 1 -23.45 -14.72 17.80
N THR A 2 -23.17 -16.01 17.89
CA THR A 2 -21.82 -16.59 17.85
C THR A 2 -21.40 -16.75 16.39
N GLY A 3 -20.40 -15.99 15.94
CA GLY A 3 -19.82 -16.12 14.60
C GLY A 3 -18.89 -17.33 14.53
N SER A 4 -19.22 -18.29 13.66
CA SER A 4 -18.37 -19.45 13.35
C SER A 4 -17.25 -19.05 12.37
N PRO A 5 -16.06 -19.67 12.43
CA PRO A 5 -14.94 -19.31 11.58
C PRO A 5 -15.15 -19.81 10.14
N GLY A 6 -15.05 -18.91 9.16
CA GLY A 6 -15.10 -19.21 7.73
C GLY A 6 -13.89 -20.04 7.28
N GLY A 7 -14.10 -20.97 6.35
CA GLY A 7 -13.08 -21.86 5.82
C GLY A 7 -12.01 -21.12 5.02
N SER A 8 -10.74 -21.45 5.26
CA SER A 8 -9.60 -20.97 4.47
C SER A 8 -9.27 -21.99 3.38
N THR A 9 -9.31 -21.58 2.11
CA THR A 9 -8.80 -22.37 1.00
C THR A 9 -7.54 -21.71 0.45
N GLY A 10 -6.42 -22.45 0.47
CA GLY A 10 -5.16 -22.03 -0.13
C GLY A 10 -5.22 -22.21 -1.64
N GLY A 11 -5.51 -21.13 -2.37
CA GLY A 11 -5.64 -21.13 -3.82
C GLY A 11 -4.35 -20.71 -4.51
N GLY A 12 -3.42 -21.64 -4.72
CA GLY A 12 -2.29 -21.40 -5.62
C GLY A 12 -2.72 -21.58 -7.08
N THR A 13 -2.93 -20.49 -7.82
CA THR A 13 -3.18 -20.54 -9.27
C THR A 13 -2.18 -19.68 -10.04
N ALA A 14 -1.50 -20.30 -11.01
CA ALA A 14 -0.51 -19.68 -11.88
C ALA A 14 -1.17 -19.03 -13.10
N SER A 15 -0.97 -17.72 -13.22
CA SER A 15 -0.62 -16.91 -14.39
C SER A 15 -1.10 -17.33 -15.79
N GLY A 16 -2.31 -16.90 -16.16
CA GLY A 16 -2.62 -16.48 -17.54
C GLY A 16 -2.37 -14.98 -17.67
N ALA A 17 -1.83 -14.51 -18.81
CA ALA A 17 -1.41 -13.13 -19.03
C ALA A 17 -2.53 -12.11 -18.73
N GLY A 18 -2.45 -11.45 -17.57
CA GLY A 18 -3.43 -10.47 -17.08
C GLY A 18 -4.22 -10.91 -15.83
N GLY A 19 -4.10 -12.15 -15.38
CA GLY A 19 -4.71 -12.64 -14.15
C GLY A 19 -3.94 -12.22 -12.90
N ILE A 20 -4.61 -11.59 -11.94
CA ILE A 20 -4.01 -11.25 -10.64
C ILE A 20 -3.81 -12.55 -9.85
N ALA A 21 -2.56 -12.86 -9.50
CA ALA A 21 -2.26 -13.99 -8.62
C ALA A 21 -2.73 -13.69 -7.18
N ILE A 22 -3.68 -14.48 -6.68
CA ILE A 22 -4.16 -14.44 -5.29
C ILE A 22 -3.43 -15.53 -4.50
N ASP A 23 -2.91 -15.21 -3.32
CA ASP A 23 -2.23 -16.18 -2.45
C ASP A 23 -3.22 -16.95 -1.58
N TYR A 24 -4.15 -16.23 -0.96
CA TYR A 24 -5.28 -16.80 -0.25
C TYR A 24 -6.47 -15.85 -0.27
N CYS A 25 -7.66 -16.43 -0.18
CA CYS A 25 -8.90 -15.69 0.00
C CYS A 25 -9.76 -16.35 1.09
N GLN A 26 -10.60 -15.54 1.73
CA GLN A 26 -11.57 -15.95 2.73
C GLN A 26 -12.90 -15.33 2.33
N PHE A 27 -13.94 -16.15 2.28
CA PHE A 27 -15.26 -15.72 1.84
C PHE A 27 -16.25 -15.61 3.00
N HIS A 28 -17.24 -14.75 2.83
CA HIS A 28 -18.42 -14.76 3.68
C HIS A 28 -19.18 -16.09 3.54
N GLN A 29 -19.87 -16.53 4.60
CA GLN A 29 -20.63 -17.78 4.64
C GLN A 29 -21.74 -17.90 3.57
N CYS A 30 -22.14 -16.78 2.95
CA CYS A 30 -23.14 -16.79 1.88
C CYS A 30 -22.59 -17.29 0.53
N VAL A 31 -21.27 -17.50 0.42
CA VAL A 31 -20.60 -17.93 -0.82
C VAL A 31 -20.62 -19.45 -0.96
N LYS A 32 -20.98 -19.93 -2.16
CA LYS A 32 -20.95 -21.33 -2.56
C LYS A 32 -19.53 -21.71 -3.01
N LEU A 33 -18.71 -22.20 -2.08
CA LEU A 33 -17.29 -22.51 -2.32
C LEU A 33 -17.05 -23.50 -3.48
N GLY A 34 -17.91 -24.52 -3.63
CA GLY A 34 -17.71 -25.55 -4.66
C GLY A 34 -17.66 -25.02 -6.10
N ARG A 35 -18.36 -23.92 -6.41
CA ARG A 35 -18.32 -23.30 -7.74
C ARG A 35 -17.05 -22.46 -7.95
N PHE A 36 -16.53 -21.88 -6.88
CA PHE A 36 -15.27 -21.13 -6.94
C PHE A 36 -14.08 -22.07 -7.17
N GLU A 37 -14.09 -23.25 -6.55
CA GLU A 37 -13.01 -24.24 -6.71
C GLU A 37 -12.93 -24.79 -8.14
N THR A 38 -14.07 -24.95 -8.83
CA THR A 38 -14.13 -25.56 -10.17
C THR A 38 -14.11 -24.55 -11.30
N GLU A 39 -14.84 -23.45 -11.17
CA GLU A 39 -15.09 -22.47 -12.24
C GLU A 39 -14.41 -21.12 -11.98
N HIS A 40 -13.71 -20.96 -10.83
CA HIS A 40 -13.22 -19.67 -10.35
C HIS A 40 -14.31 -18.59 -10.29
N THR A 41 -15.56 -19.01 -10.07
CA THR A 41 -16.75 -18.14 -10.05
C THR A 41 -17.32 -18.03 -8.64
N ILE A 42 -17.41 -16.81 -8.11
CA ILE A 42 -17.98 -16.54 -6.79
C ILE A 42 -19.52 -16.42 -6.93
N SER A 43 -20.25 -17.34 -6.31
CA SER A 43 -21.73 -17.36 -6.32
C SER A 43 -22.27 -17.26 -4.89
N PHE A 44 -23.21 -16.35 -4.63
CA PHE A 44 -23.75 -16.11 -3.29
C PHE A 44 -25.16 -15.53 -3.31
N ILE A 45 -25.84 -15.59 -2.16
CA ILE A 45 -27.07 -14.83 -1.89
C ILE A 45 -26.71 -13.74 -0.86
N PRO A 46 -26.75 -12.44 -1.21
CA PRO A 46 -26.30 -11.38 -0.31
C PRO A 46 -27.19 -11.28 0.93
N PRO A 47 -26.62 -11.05 2.12
CA PRO A 47 -27.33 -10.49 3.26
C PRO A 47 -27.85 -9.07 2.96
N ASP A 48 -28.81 -8.61 3.76
CA ASP A 48 -29.28 -7.23 3.69
C ASP A 48 -28.23 -6.25 4.23
N GLY A 49 -28.00 -5.15 3.50
CA GLY A 49 -27.09 -4.08 3.90
C GLY A 49 -25.64 -4.27 3.44
N GLU A 50 -24.72 -3.52 4.08
CA GLU A 50 -23.30 -3.57 3.78
C GLU A 50 -22.64 -4.77 4.49
N PHE A 51 -21.85 -5.55 3.74
CA PHE A 51 -21.11 -6.68 4.29
C PHE A 51 -19.82 -6.95 3.49
N ASP A 52 -18.82 -7.53 4.16
CA ASP A 52 -17.58 -7.97 3.54
C ASP A 52 -17.80 -9.32 2.84
N LEU A 53 -17.77 -9.32 1.50
CA LEU A 53 -17.93 -10.54 0.71
C LEU A 53 -16.69 -11.45 0.77
N MET A 54 -15.51 -10.85 0.71
CA MET A 54 -14.24 -11.57 0.61
C MET A 54 -13.08 -10.74 1.17
N HIS A 55 -12.21 -11.39 1.94
CA HIS A 55 -10.86 -10.89 2.22
C HIS A 55 -9.86 -11.67 1.37
N TYR A 56 -8.87 -10.99 0.80
CA TYR A 56 -7.85 -11.64 -0.01
C TYR A 56 -6.47 -11.06 0.27
N ARG A 57 -5.44 -11.84 -0.05
CA ARG A 57 -4.05 -11.40 -0.05
C ARG A 57 -3.38 -11.76 -1.36
N THR A 58 -2.60 -10.82 -1.87
CA THR A 58 -1.72 -10.98 -3.04
C THR A 58 -0.35 -10.41 -2.68
N THR A 59 0.69 -11.15 -3.02
CA THR A 59 2.10 -10.77 -2.84
C THR A 59 2.86 -10.68 -4.17
N LYS A 60 2.24 -11.11 -5.27
CA LYS A 60 2.81 -11.14 -6.61
C LYS A 60 2.18 -10.05 -7.48
N GLU A 61 2.93 -9.57 -8.47
CA GLU A 61 2.44 -8.65 -9.52
C GLU A 61 1.81 -7.34 -8.97
N ILE A 62 2.30 -6.87 -7.81
CA ILE A 62 1.82 -5.62 -7.21
C ILE A 62 2.44 -4.43 -7.94
N ASN A 63 1.58 -3.60 -8.55
CA ASN A 63 1.97 -2.30 -9.08
C ASN A 63 2.05 -1.27 -7.96
N LEU A 64 3.26 -0.95 -7.52
CA LEU A 64 3.46 0.09 -6.51
C LEU A 64 3.07 1.47 -7.09
N PRO A 65 2.16 2.21 -6.45
CA PRO A 65 1.64 3.48 -6.99
C PRO A 65 2.67 4.61 -6.94
N PHE A 66 3.66 4.50 -6.06
CA PHE A 66 4.74 5.46 -5.93
C PHE A 66 6.08 4.76 -5.84
N ARG A 67 7.07 5.30 -6.56
CA ARG A 67 8.48 4.94 -6.41
C ARG A 67 9.22 6.09 -5.75
N VAL A 68 9.79 5.83 -4.58
CA VAL A 68 10.62 6.77 -3.83
C VAL A 68 12.08 6.52 -4.17
N ILE A 69 12.81 7.59 -4.51
CA ILE A 69 14.22 7.56 -4.87
C ILE A 69 14.96 8.51 -3.91
N PRO A 70 15.47 7.98 -2.79
CA PRO A 70 16.26 8.75 -1.85
C PRO A 70 17.72 8.83 -2.32
N LEU A 71 18.33 10.00 -2.13
CA LEU A 71 19.76 10.22 -2.30
C LEU A 71 20.25 10.97 -1.07
N VAL A 72 21.18 10.36 -0.35
CA VAL A 72 21.76 10.92 0.88
C VAL A 72 23.24 11.19 0.62
N ARG A 73 23.71 12.37 1.01
CA ARG A 73 25.11 12.78 0.93
C ARG A 73 25.57 13.36 2.25
N GLU A 74 26.68 12.87 2.74
CA GLU A 74 27.31 13.34 3.97
C GLU A 74 28.44 14.30 3.61
N PHE A 75 28.49 15.44 4.30
CA PHE A 75 29.56 16.43 4.20
C PHE A 75 30.25 16.53 5.56
N GLY A 76 31.35 15.78 5.70
CA GLY A 76 32.03 15.63 6.99
C GLY A 76 31.11 15.00 8.04
N LYS A 77 31.19 15.48 9.29
CA LYS A 77 30.42 14.93 10.42
C LYS A 77 29.21 15.77 10.83
N THR A 78 29.02 16.93 10.20
CA THR A 78 28.10 17.97 10.69
C THR A 78 26.97 18.32 9.74
N LYS A 79 27.06 17.90 8.47
CA LYS A 79 26.06 18.24 7.45
C LYS A 79 25.63 17.01 6.66
N LEU A 80 24.32 16.84 6.56
CA LEU A 80 23.65 15.83 5.75
C LEU A 80 22.81 16.55 4.69
N GLU A 81 22.99 16.18 3.43
CA GLU A 81 22.13 16.61 2.33
C GLU A 81 21.27 15.42 1.89
N VAL A 82 19.95 15.60 1.92
CA VAL A 82 18.99 14.56 1.54
C VAL A 82 18.14 15.08 0.38
N LYS A 83 18.16 14.37 -0.74
CA LYS A 83 17.30 14.62 -1.89
C LYS A 83 16.35 13.44 -2.06
N VAL A 84 15.05 13.70 -2.04
CA VAL A 84 14.02 12.69 -2.24
C VAL A 84 13.25 13.01 -3.51
N ALA A 85 13.28 12.10 -4.49
CA ALA A 85 12.44 12.18 -5.67
C ALA A 85 11.35 11.13 -5.60
N VAL A 86 10.10 11.51 -5.89
CA VAL A 86 8.96 10.58 -5.93
C VAL A 86 8.37 10.57 -7.32
N LYS A 87 8.19 9.37 -7.87
CA LYS A 87 7.55 9.13 -9.17
C LYS A 87 6.23 8.41 -8.96
N ALA A 88 5.14 8.97 -9.48
CA ALA A 88 3.86 8.28 -9.57
C ALA A 88 3.94 7.21 -10.68
N ASN A 89 3.41 6.03 -10.39
CA ASN A 89 3.41 4.88 -11.30
C ASN A 89 1.97 4.35 -11.49
N PHE A 90 1.10 5.25 -11.92
CA PHE A 90 -0.29 4.97 -12.27
C PHE A 90 -0.69 5.82 -13.47
N LYS A 91 -1.87 5.54 -14.04
CA LYS A 91 -2.37 6.21 -15.25
C LYS A 91 -2.40 7.74 -15.04
N PRO A 92 -1.93 8.56 -16.01
CA PRO A 92 -1.87 10.02 -15.85
C PRO A 92 -3.21 10.72 -15.58
N ALA A 93 -4.34 10.08 -15.94
CA ALA A 93 -5.68 10.60 -15.68
C ALA A 93 -6.13 10.44 -14.21
N LEU A 94 -5.40 9.67 -13.40
CA LEU A 94 -5.69 9.45 -11.99
C LEU A 94 -4.87 10.42 -11.14
N PHE A 95 -5.49 10.93 -10.08
CA PHE A 95 -4.84 11.85 -9.15
C PHE A 95 -4.88 11.27 -7.74
N ALA A 96 -3.70 11.00 -7.18
CA ALA A 96 -3.58 10.62 -5.78
C ALA A 96 -3.76 11.85 -4.88
N GLN A 97 -4.55 11.70 -3.82
CA GLN A 97 -4.82 12.75 -2.83
C GLN A 97 -4.28 12.33 -1.46
N LYS A 98 -4.08 13.30 -0.56
CA LYS A 98 -3.58 13.07 0.81
C LYS A 98 -2.24 12.32 0.83
N VAL A 99 -1.35 12.62 -0.12
CA VAL A 99 0.00 12.06 -0.16
C VAL A 99 0.82 12.70 0.94
N GLU A 100 1.43 11.88 1.80
CA GLU A 100 2.36 12.31 2.83
C GLU A 100 3.66 11.50 2.70
N ILE A 101 4.80 12.18 2.61
CA ILE A 101 6.13 11.58 2.56
C ILE A 101 6.86 11.99 3.83
N ARG A 102 7.29 11.00 4.59
CA ARG A 102 8.01 11.20 5.85
C ARG A 102 9.47 10.82 5.66
N VAL A 103 10.36 11.81 5.81
CA VAL A 103 11.81 11.64 5.72
C VAL A 103 12.38 11.72 7.13
N PRO A 104 12.84 10.60 7.72
CA PRO A 104 13.41 10.62 9.06
C PRO A 104 14.71 11.43 9.08
N THR A 105 14.93 12.17 10.17
CA THR A 105 16.14 12.94 10.42
C THR A 105 16.89 12.36 11.62
N PRO A 106 18.23 12.52 11.68
CA PRO A 106 19.00 12.16 12.87
C PRO A 106 18.51 12.90 14.12
N VAL A 107 18.61 12.25 15.28
CA VAL A 107 18.18 12.83 16.58
C VAL A 107 18.99 14.04 17.02
N ASN A 108 20.21 14.20 16.49
CA ASN A 108 21.09 15.33 16.76
C ASN A 108 20.94 16.46 15.73
N ALA A 109 19.90 16.43 14.89
CA ALA A 109 19.66 17.47 13.88
C ALA A 109 19.31 18.81 14.55
N SER A 110 20.26 19.75 14.51
CA SER A 110 20.11 21.10 15.08
C SER A 110 19.59 22.15 14.09
N GLY A 111 19.79 21.93 12.79
CA GLY A 111 19.32 22.83 11.73
C GLY A 111 18.85 22.05 10.51
N VAL A 112 17.57 22.20 10.15
CA VAL A 112 16.97 21.54 8.99
C VAL A 112 16.43 22.60 8.04
N GLN A 113 16.99 22.65 6.84
CA GLN A 113 16.53 23.50 5.74
C GLN A 113 15.88 22.61 4.69
N VAL A 114 14.68 22.96 4.24
CA VAL A 114 13.90 22.14 3.31
C VAL A 114 13.47 22.98 2.11
N ILE A 115 13.65 22.42 0.92
CA ILE A 115 13.18 23.00 -0.34
C ILE A 115 12.35 21.94 -1.05
N CYS A 116 11.13 22.28 -1.45
CA CYS A 116 10.24 21.40 -2.21
C CYS A 116 9.66 22.13 -3.42
N LEU A 117 9.62 21.44 -4.57
CA LEU A 117 9.07 22.01 -5.81
C LEU A 117 7.55 21.89 -5.91
N LYS A 118 6.96 20.92 -5.20
CA LYS A 118 5.52 20.65 -5.19
C LYS A 118 5.09 20.38 -3.75
N GLY A 119 3.90 20.82 -3.37
CA GLY A 119 3.40 20.68 -2.00
C GLY A 119 4.13 21.58 -1.00
N GLN A 120 4.04 21.20 0.27
CA GLN A 120 4.66 21.87 1.41
C GLN A 120 5.40 20.86 2.28
N ALA A 121 6.65 21.16 2.62
CA ALA A 121 7.44 20.34 3.52
C ALA A 121 7.78 21.11 4.80
N LYS A 122 7.64 20.44 5.95
CA LYS A 122 7.93 21.02 7.28
C LYS A 122 8.74 20.05 8.10
N TYR A 123 9.78 20.56 8.76
CA TYR A 123 10.50 19.80 9.77
C TYR A 123 9.71 19.75 11.07
N LYS A 124 9.52 18.55 11.61
CA LYS A 124 8.89 18.31 12.90
C LYS A 124 9.91 17.70 13.85
N ALA A 125 10.55 18.56 14.66
CA ALA A 125 11.60 18.15 15.60
C ALA A 125 11.12 17.09 16.61
N ALA A 126 9.90 17.22 17.13
CA ALA A 126 9.33 16.25 18.07
C ALA A 126 9.16 14.84 17.46
N GLU A 127 9.04 14.73 16.14
CA GLU A 127 8.90 13.47 15.41
C GLU A 127 10.22 13.03 14.76
N ASN A 128 11.32 13.78 14.92
CA ASN A 128 12.60 13.61 14.22
C ASN A 128 12.40 13.31 12.72
N ALA A 129 11.55 14.09 12.06
CA ALA A 129 11.20 13.85 10.67
C ALA A 129 10.82 15.14 9.93
N ILE A 130 11.12 15.15 8.64
CA ILE A 130 10.55 16.10 7.68
C ILE A 130 9.26 15.45 7.14
N VAL A 131 8.16 16.19 7.25
CA VAL A 131 6.86 15.78 6.71
C VAL A 131 6.56 16.62 5.48
N TRP A 132 6.46 15.96 4.34
CA TRP A 132 6.14 16.56 3.05
C TRP A 132 4.72 16.15 2.62
N LYS A 133 3.85 17.15 2.41
CA LYS A 133 2.45 17.00 1.98
C LYS A 133 2.20 17.71 0.66
#